data_AF-A0A0C9YQD0-F1
#
_entry.id   AF-A0A0C9YQD0-F1
#
_cell.length_a   1.000
_cell.length_b   1.000
_cell.length_c   1.000
_cell.angle_alpha   90.00
_cell.angle_beta   90.00
_cell.angle_gamma   90.00
#
_symmetry.space_group_name_H-M   'P 1'
#
loop_
_entity.id
_entity.type
_entity.pdbx_description
1 polymer ?
#
loop_
_entity_poly.entity_id
_entity_poly.type
_entity_poly.pdbx_seq_one_letter_code
_entity_poly.pdbx_strand_id
1 'polypeptide(L)'
;GRPSEVTLDMIQEGLDHISVYLTDLATRSGQPPQQIIDRFLKQHARLNPTNDWNRYSKYFTHYTERELEHLRKSGSFTGSIDSTPFTVRKKCYELFKKEYRDTWHEILIKFEESTQYTEAGKTVAQRQQLFNKSAKRFTQSLAALSKAHGIETAFVMAGSIVNQDASLGYAYTTPGAEDVSSRDLLLQLTHGSLVLLVFCGALSC
;
A
#
# COMPACT_ATOMS: atom_id res chain seq x y z
N GLY A 1 36.37 -16.15 8.13
CA GLY A 1 36.56 -17.50 8.68
C GLY A 1 35.56 -18.42 8.02
N ARG A 2 35.96 -19.65 7.68
CA ARG A 2 35.06 -20.68 7.14
C ARG A 2 34.05 -21.03 8.25
N PRO A 3 32.73 -21.01 7.99
CA PRO A 3 31.75 -21.48 8.98
C PRO A 3 32.10 -22.91 9.39
N SER A 4 31.99 -23.22 10.69
CA SER A 4 32.19 -24.59 11.16
C SER A 4 31.09 -25.49 10.58
N GLU A 5 31.40 -26.76 10.35
CA GLU A 5 30.46 -27.75 9.79
C GLU A 5 29.16 -27.81 10.59
N VAL A 6 29.26 -27.75 11.92
CA VAL A 6 28.13 -27.66 12.86
C VAL A 6 27.24 -26.43 12.58
N THR A 7 27.84 -25.29 12.23
CA THR A 7 27.08 -24.06 11.91
C THR A 7 26.31 -24.21 10.60
N LEU A 8 26.86 -24.92 9.62
CA LEU A 8 26.20 -25.16 8.34
C LEU A 8 25.02 -26.12 8.52
N ASP A 9 25.18 -27.17 9.31
CA ASP A 9 24.11 -28.13 9.61
C ASP A 9 22.94 -27.46 10.33
N MET A 10 23.22 -26.63 11.34
CA MET A 10 22.18 -25.86 12.03
C MET A 10 21.41 -24.90 11.11
N ILE A 11 22.11 -24.26 10.17
CA ILE A 11 21.47 -23.36 9.18
C ILE A 11 20.60 -24.18 8.24
N GLN A 12 21.08 -25.33 7.78
CA GLN A 12 20.34 -26.19 6.87
C GLN A 12 19.07 -26.74 7.52
N GLU A 13 19.16 -27.21 8.77
CA GLU A 13 18.00 -27.64 9.56
C GLU A 13 16.95 -26.52 9.69
N GLY A 14 17.40 -25.29 9.99
CA GLY A 14 16.52 -24.13 10.02
C GLY A 14 15.83 -23.83 8.69
N LEU A 15 16.55 -23.96 7.57
CA LEU A 15 15.99 -23.76 6.23
C LEU A 15 14.97 -24.84 5.87
N ASP A 16 15.20 -26.08 6.30
CA ASP A 16 14.27 -27.19 6.08
C ASP A 16 12.96 -26.95 6.84
N HIS A 17 13.03 -26.49 8.09
CA HIS A 17 11.84 -26.09 8.86
C HIS A 17 11.06 -24.95 8.19
N ILE A 18 11.76 -23.93 7.67
CA ILE A 18 11.13 -22.83 6.94
C ILE A 18 10.46 -23.35 5.67
N SER A 19 11.09 -24.28 4.94
CA SER A 19 10.53 -24.87 3.73
C SER A 19 9.23 -25.65 4.01
N VAL A 20 9.21 -26.43 5.09
CA VAL A 20 7.99 -27.14 5.53
C VAL A 20 6.87 -26.16 5.86
N TYR A 21 7.17 -25.11 6.63
CA TYR A 21 6.18 -24.09 7.00
C TYR A 21 5.65 -23.32 5.79
N LEU A 22 6.52 -22.96 4.83
CA LEU A 22 6.12 -22.26 3.61
C LEU A 22 5.23 -23.13 2.73
N THR A 23 5.51 -24.44 2.67
CA THR A 23 4.68 -25.40 1.95
C THR A 23 3.30 -25.55 2.58
N ASP A 24 3.22 -25.72 3.91
CA ASP A 24 1.93 -25.77 4.62
C ASP A 24 1.11 -24.49 4.37
N LEU A 25 1.77 -23.33 4.49
CA LEU A 25 1.13 -22.04 4.29
C LEU A 25 0.64 -21.87 2.84
N ALA A 26 1.40 -22.36 1.85
CA ALA A 26 0.99 -22.37 0.44
C ALA A 26 -0.24 -23.26 0.22
N THR A 27 -0.28 -24.45 0.80
CA THR A 27 -1.43 -25.36 0.72
C THR A 27 -2.68 -24.73 1.33
N ARG A 28 -2.55 -24.10 2.51
CA ARG A 28 -3.69 -23.50 3.22
C ARG A 28 -4.20 -22.20 2.61
N SER A 29 -3.29 -21.40 2.03
CA SER A 29 -3.65 -20.11 1.42
C SER A 29 -4.01 -20.21 -0.06
N GLY A 30 -3.72 -21.34 -0.72
CA GLY A 30 -3.83 -21.49 -2.17
C GLY A 30 -2.85 -20.61 -2.96
N GLN A 31 -1.86 -19.99 -2.29
CA GLN A 31 -0.89 -19.10 -2.91
C GLN A 31 0.41 -19.85 -3.21
N PRO A 32 1.06 -19.59 -4.35
CA PRO A 32 2.39 -20.14 -4.62
C PRO A 32 3.39 -19.73 -3.53
N PRO A 33 4.30 -20.62 -3.07
CA PRO A 33 5.29 -20.31 -2.05
C PRO A 33 6.11 -19.05 -2.35
N GLN A 34 6.43 -18.80 -3.63
CA GLN A 34 7.13 -17.60 -4.08
C GLN A 34 6.36 -16.30 -3.78
N GLN A 35 5.03 -16.28 -3.90
CA GLN A 35 4.23 -15.08 -3.58
C GLN A 35 4.21 -14.81 -2.06
N ILE A 36 4.24 -15.87 -1.26
CA ILE A 36 4.31 -15.78 0.20
C ILE A 36 5.68 -15.23 0.62
N ILE A 37 6.76 -15.74 0.02
CA ILE A 37 8.12 -15.23 0.22
C ILE A 37 8.22 -13.75 -0.19
N ASP A 38 7.70 -13.38 -1.36
CA ASP A 38 7.68 -11.99 -1.81
C ASP A 38 6.92 -11.08 -0.84
N ARG A 39 5.79 -11.55 -0.30
CA ARG A 39 5.02 -10.82 0.71
C ARG A 39 5.82 -10.67 2.00
N PHE A 40 6.47 -11.73 2.47
CA PHE A 40 7.35 -11.71 3.65
C PHE A 40 8.52 -10.73 3.45
N LEU A 41 9.23 -10.82 2.32
CA LEU A 41 10.32 -9.92 1.98
C LEU A 41 9.83 -8.47 1.88
N LYS A 42 8.66 -8.21 1.29
CA LYS A 42 8.07 -6.85 1.25
C LYS A 42 7.69 -6.34 2.64
N GLN A 43 7.18 -7.20 3.51
CA GLN A 43 6.85 -6.85 4.89
C GLN A 43 8.09 -6.52 5.70
N HIS A 44 9.18 -7.27 5.52
CA HIS A 44 10.43 -7.07 6.27
C HIS A 44 11.42 -6.10 5.61
N ALA A 45 11.32 -5.81 4.31
CA ALA A 45 12.04 -4.71 3.65
C ALA A 45 11.63 -3.33 4.19
N ARG A 46 10.45 -3.25 4.83
CA ARG A 46 9.99 -2.07 5.58
C ARG A 46 10.73 -1.85 6.90
N LEU A 47 11.59 -2.77 7.33
CA LEU A 47 12.41 -2.67 8.55
C LEU A 47 13.89 -2.38 8.25
N ASN A 48 14.22 -2.01 7.01
CA ASN A 48 15.59 -1.71 6.63
C ASN A 48 15.98 -0.28 7.08
N PRO A 49 17.08 -0.08 7.84
CA PRO A 49 17.51 1.25 8.29
C PRO A 49 17.71 2.28 7.17
N THR A 50 18.08 1.82 5.97
CA THR A 50 18.19 2.69 4.79
C THR A 50 16.82 3.24 4.34
N ASN A 51 15.73 2.48 4.59
CA ASN A 51 14.36 2.91 4.33
C ASN A 51 13.89 3.95 5.36
N ASP A 52 14.28 3.81 6.63
CA ASP A 52 13.83 4.73 7.69
C ASP A 52 14.41 6.13 7.53
N TRP A 53 15.67 6.25 7.13
CA TRP A 53 16.25 7.55 6.77
C TRP A 53 15.52 8.22 5.60
N ASN A 54 15.10 7.43 4.61
CA ASN A 54 14.35 7.94 3.46
C ASN A 54 12.93 8.37 3.85
N ARG A 55 12.25 7.58 4.69
CA ARG A 55 10.93 7.94 5.26
C ARG A 55 11.01 9.19 6.10
N TYR A 56 12.00 9.28 6.98
CA TYR A 56 12.24 10.48 7.76
C TYR A 56 12.58 11.67 6.86
N SER A 57 13.35 11.49 5.80
CA SER A 57 13.64 12.58 4.86
C SER A 57 12.38 13.14 4.19
N LYS A 58 11.41 12.28 3.82
CA LYS A 58 10.10 12.72 3.34
C LYS A 58 9.33 13.44 4.45
N TYR A 59 9.26 12.86 5.65
CA TYR A 59 8.61 13.46 6.82
C TYR A 59 9.15 14.85 7.13
N PHE A 60 10.47 14.99 7.22
CA PHE A 60 11.16 16.24 7.45
C PHE A 60 10.79 17.29 6.40
N THR A 61 10.68 16.90 5.12
CA THR A 61 10.29 17.83 4.06
C THR A 61 8.89 18.41 4.31
N HIS A 62 7.93 17.58 4.73
CA HIS A 62 6.58 18.01 5.08
C HIS A 62 6.50 18.83 6.38
N TYR A 63 7.38 18.58 7.34
CA TYR A 63 7.36 19.21 8.67
C TYR A 63 8.62 20.04 8.97
N THR A 64 9.23 20.62 7.93
CA THR A 64 10.58 21.24 8.02
C THR A 64 10.65 22.28 9.13
N GLU A 65 9.71 23.24 9.16
CA GLU A 65 9.73 24.32 10.16
C GLU A 65 9.57 23.81 11.59
N ARG A 66 8.70 22.81 11.80
CA ARG A 66 8.48 22.20 13.11
C ARG A 66 9.72 21.48 13.61
N GLU A 67 10.35 20.68 12.76
CA GLU A 67 11.56 19.93 13.10
C GLU A 67 12.75 20.87 13.38
N LEU A 68 12.86 21.97 12.63
CA LEU A 68 13.86 23.00 12.88
C LEU A 68 13.60 23.74 14.19
N GLU A 69 12.34 24.04 14.51
CA GLU A 69 11.99 24.68 15.77
C GLU A 69 12.25 23.77 16.97
N HIS A 70 11.95 22.47 16.86
CA HIS A 70 12.32 21.46 17.86
C HIS A 70 13.85 21.42 18.05
N LEU A 71 14.62 21.46 16.97
CA LEU A 71 16.08 21.51 17.05
C LEU A 71 16.59 22.78 17.76
N ARG A 72 16.02 23.96 17.48
CA ARG A 72 16.37 25.22 18.15
C ARG A 72 16.07 25.16 19.65
N LYS A 73 14.89 24.69 20.03
CA LYS A 73 14.45 24.57 21.43
C LYS A 73 15.26 23.56 22.24
N SER A 74 15.80 22.53 21.59
CA SER A 74 16.64 21.52 22.27
C SER A 74 17.97 22.08 22.80
N GLY A 75 18.36 23.30 22.42
CA GLY A 75 19.66 23.89 22.75
C GLY A 75 20.85 23.21 22.07
N SER A 76 20.63 22.15 21.28
CA SER A 76 21.67 21.41 20.55
C SER A 76 22.17 22.12 19.28
N PHE A 77 21.61 23.30 18.98
CA PHE A 77 22.01 24.14 17.85
C PHE A 77 22.92 25.27 18.32
N THR A 78 24.22 24.97 18.49
CA THR A 78 25.26 26.00 18.51
C THR A 78 25.51 26.39 17.06
N GLY A 79 24.99 27.54 16.63
CA GLY A 79 25.20 28.05 15.27
C GLY A 79 26.69 28.12 14.96
N SER A 80 27.19 27.14 14.22
CA SER A 80 28.52 27.17 13.62
C SER A 80 28.36 26.95 12.12
N ILE A 81 29.22 27.66 11.39
CA ILE A 81 29.13 28.14 10.01
C ILE A 81 29.07 26.99 8.97
N ASP A 82 29.18 25.73 9.38
CA ASP A 82 29.30 24.55 8.49
C ASP A 82 28.07 23.61 8.52
N SER A 83 26.90 24.09 8.93
CA SER A 83 25.70 23.25 9.01
C SER A 83 25.08 23.04 7.62
N THR A 84 25.66 22.13 6.84
CA THR A 84 25.05 21.67 5.58
C THR A 84 23.64 21.13 5.82
N PRO A 85 22.71 21.24 4.84
CA PRO A 85 21.32 20.77 5.01
C PRO A 85 21.20 19.32 5.49
N PHE A 86 22.17 18.48 5.12
CA PHE A 86 22.27 17.08 5.56
C PHE A 86 22.55 16.95 7.06
N THR A 87 23.48 17.74 7.61
CA THR A 87 23.84 17.66 9.04
C THR A 87 22.72 18.17 9.93
N VAL A 88 21.99 19.20 9.48
CA VAL A 88 20.80 19.70 10.18
C VAL A 88 19.70 18.64 10.24
N ARG A 89 19.35 18.03 9.09
CA ARG A 89 18.35 16.96 9.05
C ARG A 89 18.74 15.76 9.90
N LYS A 90 20.02 15.37 9.88
CA LYS A 90 20.51 14.27 10.73
C LYS A 90 20.34 14.57 12.21
N LYS A 91 20.63 15.80 12.65
CA LYS A 91 20.40 16.22 14.04
C LYS A 91 18.92 16.22 14.41
N CYS A 92 18.05 16.71 13.53
CA CYS A 92 16.60 16.63 13.74
C CYS A 92 16.14 15.16 13.86
N TYR A 93 16.69 14.26 13.05
CA TYR A 93 16.33 12.84 13.12
C TYR A 93 16.71 12.17 14.45
N GLU A 94 17.91 12.47 14.97
CA GLU A 94 18.32 11.96 16.27
C GLU A 94 17.46 12.51 17.42
N LEU A 95 17.07 13.79 17.34
CA LEU A 95 16.13 14.37 18.30
C LEU A 95 14.74 13.74 18.19
N PHE A 96 14.25 13.53 16.97
CA PHE A 96 12.97 12.87 16.70
C PHE A 96 12.93 11.47 17.33
N LYS A 97 13.97 10.65 17.13
CA LYS A 97 14.08 9.33 17.78
C LYS A 97 14.15 9.43 19.29
N LYS A 98 14.82 10.45 19.84
CA LYS A 98 14.93 10.65 21.29
C LYS A 98 13.61 11.07 21.94
N GLU A 99 12.82 11.90 21.23
CA GLU A 99 11.49 12.34 21.64
C GLU A 99 10.49 11.17 21.59
N TYR A 100 10.54 10.36 20.54
CA TYR A 100 9.60 9.26 20.29
C TYR A 100 10.29 7.88 20.40
N ARG A 101 10.95 7.59 21.54
CA ARG A 101 11.85 6.43 21.72
C ARG A 101 11.35 5.10 21.14
N ASP A 102 10.11 4.72 21.46
CA ASP A 102 9.57 3.41 21.07
C ASP A 102 8.61 3.51 19.88
N THR A 103 8.12 4.71 19.55
CA THR A 103 7.05 4.93 18.57
C THR A 103 7.51 5.64 17.30
N TRP A 104 8.77 6.10 17.22
CA TRP A 104 9.26 6.87 16.07
C TRP A 104 9.11 6.12 14.75
N HIS A 105 9.32 4.79 14.73
CA HIS A 105 9.12 3.96 13.54
C HIS A 105 7.66 3.95 13.12
N GLU A 106 6.75 3.71 14.05
CA GLU A 106 5.30 3.67 13.78
C GLU A 106 4.80 5.01 13.27
N ILE A 107 5.30 6.12 13.81
CA ILE A 107 4.97 7.48 13.34
C ILE A 107 5.38 7.65 11.87
N LEU A 108 6.58 7.22 11.50
CA LEU A 108 7.06 7.31 10.10
C LEU A 108 6.27 6.39 9.16
N ILE A 109 5.90 5.18 9.61
CA ILE A 109 5.07 4.26 8.84
C ILE A 109 3.68 4.84 8.61
N LYS A 110 3.02 5.31 9.68
CA LYS A 110 1.68 5.93 9.58
C LYS A 110 1.71 7.19 8.74
N PHE A 111 2.78 7.98 8.82
CA PHE A 111 2.97 9.12 7.94
C PHE A 111 3.05 8.69 6.47
N GLU A 112 3.89 7.70 6.14
CA GLU A 112 4.02 7.21 4.77
C GLU A 112 2.69 6.66 4.24
N GLU A 113 1.96 5.89 5.05
CA GLU A 113 0.61 5.41 4.73
C GLU A 113 -0.35 6.59 4.49
N SER A 114 -0.35 7.60 5.37
CA SER A 114 -1.20 8.80 5.20
C SER A 114 -0.87 9.58 3.92
N THR A 115 0.41 9.66 3.52
CA THR A 115 0.81 10.32 2.26
C THR A 115 0.39 9.54 1.02
N GLN A 116 0.21 8.21 1.10
CA GLN A 116 -0.34 7.41 0.00
C GLN A 116 -1.83 7.72 -0.21
N TYR A 117 -2.58 7.97 0.86
CA TYR A 117 -3.98 8.44 0.76
C TYR A 117 -4.07 9.93 0.39
N THR A 118 -3.05 10.70 0.78
CA THR A 118 -2.91 12.13 0.51
C THR A 118 -1.97 12.38 -0.67
N GLU A 119 -2.11 11.64 -1.78
CA GLU A 119 -1.66 12.12 -3.09
C GLU A 119 -2.56 13.31 -3.53
N ALA A 120 -2.54 14.35 -2.71
CA ALA A 120 -2.92 15.71 -2.99
C ALA A 120 -1.85 16.28 -3.92
N GLY A 121 -2.05 16.09 -5.22
CA GLY A 121 -1.14 16.53 -6.25
C GLY A 121 -1.45 15.97 -7.63
N LYS A 122 -2.28 14.93 -7.72
CA LYS A 122 -2.77 14.48 -9.02
C LYS A 122 -3.79 15.48 -9.54
N THR A 123 -3.50 16.08 -10.69
CA THR A 123 -4.48 16.90 -11.42
C THR A 123 -5.73 16.05 -11.72
N VAL A 124 -6.88 16.68 -11.91
CA VAL A 124 -8.14 15.99 -12.29
C VAL A 124 -7.90 15.01 -13.45
N ALA A 125 -7.09 15.40 -14.44
CA ALA A 125 -6.70 14.56 -15.57
C ALA A 125 -5.91 13.29 -15.17
N GLN A 126 -5.02 13.38 -14.18
CA GLN A 126 -4.25 12.21 -13.71
C GLN A 126 -5.13 11.25 -12.90
N ARG A 127 -6.07 11.77 -12.10
CA ARG A 127 -7.07 10.94 -11.41
C ARG A 127 -7.97 10.23 -12.41
N GLN A 128 -8.45 10.95 -13.43
CA GLN A 128 -9.22 10.40 -14.54
C GLN A 128 -8.48 9.29 -15.29
N GLN A 129 -7.18 9.50 -15.57
CA GLN A 129 -6.36 8.51 -16.25
C GLN A 129 -6.18 7.24 -15.41
N LEU A 130 -5.96 7.39 -14.10
CA LEU A 130 -5.83 6.25 -13.18
C LEU A 130 -7.14 5.50 -13.02
N PHE A 131 -8.26 6.22 -12.92
CA PHE A 131 -9.60 5.64 -12.90
C PHE A 131 -9.85 4.79 -14.15
N ASN A 132 -9.65 5.36 -15.33
CA ASN A 132 -9.85 4.66 -16.61
C ASN A 132 -8.91 3.45 -16.76
N LYS A 133 -7.64 3.60 -16.36
CA LYS A 133 -6.66 2.50 -16.40
C LYS A 133 -7.07 1.35 -15.48
N SER A 134 -7.61 1.68 -14.30
CA SER A 134 -8.07 0.69 -13.32
C SER A 134 -9.33 -0.01 -13.81
N ALA A 135 -10.35 0.75 -14.25
CA ALA A 135 -11.57 0.22 -14.85
C ALA A 135 -11.24 -0.76 -16.00
N LYS A 136 -10.35 -0.37 -16.92
CA LYS A 136 -9.92 -1.23 -18.03
C LYS A 136 -9.29 -2.55 -17.56
N ARG A 137 -8.46 -2.52 -16.51
CA ARG A 137 -7.83 -3.73 -15.95
C ARG A 137 -8.84 -4.67 -15.32
N PHE A 138 -9.83 -4.13 -14.59
CA PHE A 138 -10.92 -4.92 -14.02
C PHE A 138 -11.77 -5.55 -15.13
N THR A 139 -12.18 -4.76 -16.13
CA THR A 139 -12.91 -5.26 -17.29
C THR A 139 -12.16 -6.39 -18.00
N GLN A 140 -10.86 -6.23 -18.24
CA GLN A 140 -10.04 -7.28 -18.87
C GLN A 140 -9.98 -8.56 -18.03
N SER A 141 -9.86 -8.43 -16.71
CA SER A 141 -9.79 -9.57 -15.80
C SER A 141 -11.13 -10.31 -15.71
N LEU A 142 -12.24 -9.58 -15.59
CA LEU A 142 -13.58 -10.14 -15.53
C LEU A 142 -14.01 -10.74 -16.87
N ALA A 143 -13.66 -10.12 -17.99
CA ALA A 143 -13.88 -10.69 -19.32
C ALA A 143 -13.10 -12.00 -19.50
N ALA A 144 -11.86 -12.08 -19.01
CA ALA A 144 -11.07 -13.31 -19.06
C ALA A 144 -11.71 -14.42 -18.21
N LEU A 145 -12.20 -14.09 -17.00
CA LEU A 145 -12.91 -15.03 -16.12
C LEU A 145 -14.22 -15.52 -16.76
N SER A 146 -15.00 -14.62 -17.34
CA SER A 146 -16.24 -14.95 -18.05
C SER A 146 -15.96 -15.89 -19.22
N LYS A 147 -14.93 -15.60 -20.03
CA LYS A 147 -14.55 -16.46 -21.15
C LYS A 147 -14.02 -17.83 -20.72
N ALA A 148 -13.24 -17.88 -19.63
CA ALA A 148 -12.60 -19.12 -19.18
C ALA A 148 -13.54 -20.03 -18.39
N HIS A 149 -14.49 -19.46 -17.65
CA HIS A 149 -15.28 -20.18 -16.65
C HIS A 149 -16.79 -19.96 -16.78
N GLY A 150 -17.27 -19.22 -17.79
CA GLY A 150 -18.69 -18.92 -17.98
C GLY A 150 -19.29 -18.04 -16.89
N ILE A 151 -18.45 -17.34 -16.11
CA ILE A 151 -18.92 -16.53 -14.99
C ILE A 151 -19.51 -15.23 -15.52
N GLU A 152 -20.77 -14.99 -15.17
CA GLU A 152 -21.48 -13.75 -15.41
C GLU A 152 -21.14 -12.74 -14.30
N THR A 153 -20.69 -11.54 -14.68
CA THR A 153 -20.21 -10.53 -13.71
C THR A 153 -20.71 -9.14 -14.06
N ALA A 154 -21.04 -8.38 -13.02
CA ALA A 154 -21.33 -6.96 -13.10
C ALA A 154 -20.50 -6.22 -12.05
N PHE A 155 -19.93 -5.07 -12.41
CA PHE A 155 -19.29 -4.18 -11.43
C PHE A 155 -19.49 -2.71 -11.78
N VAL A 156 -19.50 -1.89 -10.73
CA VAL A 156 -19.56 -0.43 -10.84
C VAL A 156 -18.38 0.18 -10.08
N MET A 157 -17.74 1.19 -10.68
CA MET A 157 -16.77 2.05 -10.02
C MET A 157 -17.27 3.49 -10.08
N ALA A 158 -17.18 4.20 -8.96
CA ALA A 158 -17.50 5.61 -8.87
C ALA A 158 -16.36 6.38 -8.19
N GLY A 159 -16.07 7.58 -8.69
CA GLY A 159 -15.18 8.52 -8.02
C GLY A 159 -15.80 9.03 -6.72
N SER A 160 -14.98 9.22 -5.69
CA SER A 160 -15.46 9.59 -4.35
C SER A 160 -15.72 11.10 -4.18
N ILE A 161 -15.28 11.96 -5.11
CA ILE A 161 -15.37 13.42 -4.96
C ILE A 161 -16.16 14.05 -6.11
N VAL A 162 -17.44 14.33 -5.85
CA VAL A 162 -18.41 14.88 -6.82
C VAL A 162 -17.92 16.16 -7.53
N ASN A 163 -17.23 17.06 -6.80
CA ASN A 163 -16.81 18.36 -7.33
C ASN A 163 -15.40 18.39 -7.96
N GLN A 164 -14.61 17.32 -7.85
CA GLN A 164 -13.24 17.27 -8.42
C GLN A 164 -13.05 16.16 -9.45
N ASP A 165 -13.91 15.13 -9.45
CA ASP A 165 -13.77 13.96 -10.32
C ASP A 165 -14.75 14.00 -11.52
N ALA A 166 -15.33 15.16 -11.83
CA ALA A 166 -16.21 15.38 -13.00
C ALA A 166 -17.35 14.35 -13.17
N SER A 167 -17.85 13.77 -12.08
CA SER A 167 -18.84 12.68 -12.11
C SER A 167 -18.31 11.39 -12.77
N LEU A 168 -17.13 10.95 -12.34
CA LEU A 168 -16.53 9.70 -12.80
C LEU A 168 -17.33 8.47 -12.37
N GLY A 169 -18.03 7.86 -13.33
CA GLY A 169 -18.70 6.57 -13.17
C GLY A 169 -18.28 5.60 -14.27
N TYR A 170 -18.12 4.33 -13.92
CA TYR A 170 -17.91 3.23 -14.87
C TYR A 170 -18.75 2.04 -14.44
N ALA A 171 -19.55 1.52 -15.37
CA ALA A 171 -20.30 0.29 -15.19
C ALA A 171 -19.89 -0.70 -16.27
N TYR A 172 -19.74 -1.96 -15.89
CA TYR A 172 -19.44 -3.05 -16.81
C TYR A 172 -20.23 -4.29 -16.43
N THR A 173 -20.74 -4.95 -17.45
CA THR A 173 -21.46 -6.22 -17.37
C THR A 173 -20.93 -7.15 -18.47
N THR A 174 -20.86 -8.45 -18.17
CA THR A 174 -20.65 -9.48 -19.18
C THR A 174 -21.99 -9.86 -19.83
N PRO A 175 -21.98 -10.47 -21.03
CA PRO A 175 -23.19 -11.08 -21.59
C PRO A 175 -23.84 -12.03 -20.59
N GLY A 176 -25.16 -11.96 -20.41
CA GLY A 176 -25.91 -12.73 -19.39
C GLY A 176 -26.14 -11.99 -18.06
N ALA A 177 -25.29 -11.00 -17.72
CA ALA A 177 -25.48 -10.13 -16.54
C ALA A 177 -26.08 -8.76 -16.89
N GLU A 178 -26.70 -8.63 -18.07
CA GLU A 178 -27.20 -7.33 -18.57
C GLU A 178 -28.38 -6.80 -17.75
N ASP A 179 -29.17 -7.70 -17.15
CA ASP A 179 -30.39 -7.38 -16.39
C ASP A 179 -30.10 -6.93 -14.95
N VAL A 180 -28.84 -6.96 -14.51
CA VAL A 180 -28.39 -6.36 -13.24
C VAL A 180 -28.44 -4.81 -13.31
N SER A 181 -28.84 -4.26 -14.46
CA SER A 181 -28.78 -2.83 -14.76
C SER A 181 -29.91 -2.01 -14.13
N SER A 182 -29.47 -1.02 -13.35
CA SER A 182 -30.13 0.26 -13.07
C SER A 182 -31.11 0.38 -11.90
N ARG A 183 -31.86 -0.65 -11.48
CA ARG A 183 -32.76 -0.52 -10.31
C ARG A 183 -32.15 -1.01 -8.99
N ASP A 184 -31.44 -2.14 -9.00
CA ASP A 184 -30.91 -2.73 -7.77
C ASP A 184 -29.58 -2.11 -7.32
N LEU A 185 -28.75 -1.64 -8.26
CA LEU A 185 -27.49 -0.96 -7.98
C LEU A 185 -27.68 0.50 -7.50
N LEU A 186 -28.77 1.17 -7.89
CA LEU A 186 -29.02 2.57 -7.55
C LEU A 186 -29.46 2.76 -6.08
N LEU A 187 -30.14 1.77 -5.49
CA LEU A 187 -30.63 1.83 -4.12
C LEU A 187 -29.49 1.84 -3.08
N GLN A 188 -28.30 1.31 -3.39
CA GLN A 188 -27.18 1.24 -2.45
C GLN A 188 -26.21 2.42 -2.52
N LEU A 189 -26.26 3.26 -3.56
CA LEU A 189 -25.34 4.40 -3.74
C LEU A 189 -25.73 5.66 -2.95
N THR A 190 -26.87 5.67 -2.27
CA THR A 190 -27.38 6.84 -1.53
C THR A 190 -26.68 7.09 -0.20
N HIS A 191 -25.84 6.17 0.28
CA HIS A 191 -25.12 6.30 1.54
C HIS A 191 -23.62 6.35 1.28
N GLY A 192 -23.09 7.58 1.25
CA GLY A 192 -21.74 7.92 0.83
C GLY A 192 -20.65 7.06 1.46
N SER A 193 -20.20 6.05 0.72
CA SER A 193 -18.94 5.33 0.88
C SER A 193 -18.64 4.56 -0.39
N LEU A 194 -17.36 4.40 -0.70
CA LEU A 194 -16.88 3.65 -1.85
C LEU A 194 -17.34 2.19 -1.71
N VAL A 195 -18.38 1.79 -2.44
CA VAL A 195 -18.87 0.42 -2.45
C VAL A 195 -18.45 -0.25 -3.76
N LEU A 196 -17.50 -1.17 -3.69
CA LEU A 196 -17.27 -2.16 -4.75
C LEU A 196 -18.28 -3.30 -4.54
N LEU A 197 -19.43 -3.21 -5.21
CA LEU A 197 -20.37 -4.34 -5.29
C LEU A 197 -19.90 -5.28 -6.40
N VAL A 198 -19.35 -6.42 -6.02
CA VAL A 198 -19.16 -7.56 -6.92
C VAL A 198 -20.31 -8.53 -6.66
N PHE A 199 -21.29 -8.56 -7.56
CA PHE A 199 -22.28 -9.63 -7.57
C PHE A 199 -21.71 -10.80 -8.36
N CYS A 200 -21.50 -11.93 -7.69
CA CYS A 200 -21.19 -13.21 -8.31
C CYS A 200 -22.43 -14.09 -8.17
N GLY A 201 -23.32 -14.04 -9.16
CA GLY A 201 -24.46 -14.94 -9.23
C GLY A 201 -24.04 -16.25 -9.88
N ALA A 202 -23.88 -17.32 -9.09
CA ALA A 202 -23.88 -18.67 -9.64
C ALA A 202 -25.34 -19.11 -9.76
N LEU A 203 -25.96 -18.90 -10.92
CA LEU A 203 -27.25 -19.52 -11.22
C LEU A 203 -27.01 -20.91 -11.80
N SER A 204 -27.40 -21.90 -11.00
CA SER A 204 -27.56 -23.29 -11.41
C SER A 204 -28.62 -23.38 -12.50
N CYS A 205 -28.40 -24.27 -13.46
CA CYS A 205 -29.37 -24.66 -14.49
C CYS A 205 -30.74 -25.05 -13.92
#